data_AF-A0A937J1V6-F1
#
_entry.id   AF-A0A937J1V6-F1
#
_cell.length_a   1.000
_cell.length_b   1.000
_cell.length_c   1.000
_cell.angle_alpha   90.00
_cell.angle_beta   90.00
_cell.angle_gamma   90.00
#
_symmetry.space_group_name_H-M   'P 1'
#
loop_
_entity.id
_entity.type
_entity.pdbx_description
1 polymer ?
#
loop_
_entity_poly.entity_id
_entity_poly.type
_entity_poly.pdbx_seq_one_letter_code
_entity_poly.pdbx_strand_id
1 'polypeptide(L)'
;MSVVYLWRRVMDVKFNPLKYVPDASLQAYFMVVLFTLWSVSFGLIATHYLGWVDYSILASILIHLSILIPIVVTNAVFVDAERTGEKWLEEWKQEQSRYSLLMNRLKKENLVRWELNKEA
;
A
#
# COMPACT_ATOMS: atom_id res chain seq x y z
N MET A 1 -26.57 -2.69 -15.50
CA MET A 1 -25.45 -2.23 -16.36
C MET A 1 -24.67 -1.03 -15.78
N SER A 2 -25.32 -0.07 -15.10
CA SER A 2 -24.65 1.13 -14.54
C SER A 2 -23.62 0.86 -13.43
N VAL A 3 -23.93 -0.03 -12.48
CA VAL A 3 -23.03 -0.34 -11.34
C VAL A 3 -21.69 -0.90 -11.80
N VAL A 4 -21.70 -1.85 -12.74
CA VAL A 4 -20.48 -2.46 -13.29
C VAL A 4 -19.64 -1.43 -14.05
N TYR A 5 -20.28 -0.48 -14.75
CA TYR A 5 -19.59 0.59 -15.46
C TYR A 5 -18.93 1.57 -14.50
N LEU A 6 -19.64 1.99 -13.45
CA LEU A 6 -19.09 2.83 -12.38
C LEU A 6 -17.92 2.15 -11.67
N TRP A 7 -18.09 0.87 -11.32
CA TRP A 7 -17.06 0.06 -10.69
C TRP A 7 -15.80 -0.02 -11.56
N ARG A 8 -15.95 -0.32 -12.86
CA ARG A 8 -14.83 -0.32 -13.80
C ARG A 8 -14.17 1.04 -13.87
N ARG A 9 -14.92 2.15 -13.84
CA ARG A 9 -14.31 3.48 -13.91
C ARG A 9 -13.48 3.84 -12.68
N VAL A 10 -13.86 3.35 -11.49
CA VAL A 10 -13.12 3.57 -10.23
C VAL A 10 -11.95 2.60 -10.08
N MET A 11 -12.16 1.32 -10.42
CA MET A 11 -11.22 0.24 -10.12
C MET A 11 -10.28 -0.12 -11.28
N ASP A 12 -10.58 0.29 -12.51
CA ASP A 12 -9.70 0.02 -13.65
C ASP A 12 -8.48 0.94 -13.60
N VAL A 13 -7.30 0.30 -13.60
CA VAL A 13 -6.00 0.97 -13.64
C VAL A 13 -5.91 1.96 -14.80
N LYS A 14 -6.59 1.73 -15.93
CA LYS A 14 -6.51 2.65 -17.07
C LYS A 14 -7.03 4.06 -16.75
N PHE A 15 -7.92 4.18 -15.77
CA PHE A 15 -8.58 5.43 -15.42
C PHE A 15 -8.18 5.95 -14.03
N ASN A 16 -7.76 5.08 -13.11
CA ASN A 16 -7.33 5.45 -11.76
C ASN A 16 -6.00 6.27 -11.78
N PRO A 17 -5.87 7.34 -10.98
CA PRO A 17 -4.58 8.03 -10.74
C PRO A 17 -3.40 7.10 -10.42
N LEU A 18 -3.64 5.93 -9.84
CA LEU A 18 -2.60 4.93 -9.59
C LEU A 18 -1.96 4.35 -10.87
N LYS A 19 -2.46 4.66 -12.07
CA LYS A 19 -1.86 4.26 -13.36
C LYS A 19 -0.45 4.78 -13.59
N TYR A 20 -0.09 5.88 -12.92
CA TYR A 20 1.23 6.49 -13.02
C TYR A 20 2.29 5.71 -12.23
N VAL A 21 1.87 4.73 -11.40
CA VAL A 21 2.77 3.78 -10.77
C VAL A 21 3.10 2.68 -11.79
N PRO A 22 4.38 2.52 -12.20
CA PRO A 22 4.73 1.66 -13.32
C PRO A 22 4.88 0.17 -12.95
N ASP A 23 4.71 -0.20 -11.67
CA ASP A 23 4.72 -1.59 -11.21
C ASP A 23 3.34 -2.03 -10.68
N ALA A 24 2.83 -3.15 -11.20
CA ALA A 24 1.51 -3.69 -10.89
C ALA A 24 1.41 -4.23 -9.46
N SER A 25 2.51 -4.79 -8.92
CA SER A 25 2.55 -5.29 -7.53
C SER A 25 2.38 -4.15 -6.53
N LEU A 26 3.11 -3.06 -6.76
CA LEU A 26 3.06 -1.86 -5.94
C LEU A 26 1.69 -1.16 -6.04
N GLN A 27 1.10 -1.15 -7.23
CA GLN A 27 -0.25 -0.65 -7.43
C GLN A 27 -1.28 -1.45 -6.62
N ALA A 28 -1.18 -2.78 -6.64
CA ALA A 28 -2.04 -3.65 -5.83
C ALA A 28 -1.84 -3.40 -4.34
N TYR A 29 -0.59 -3.18 -3.89
CA TYR A 29 -0.28 -2.84 -2.50
C TYR A 29 -1.00 -1.56 -2.05
N PHE A 30 -0.90 -0.46 -2.81
CA PHE A 30 -1.61 0.78 -2.49
C PHE A 30 -3.13 0.59 -2.45
N MET A 31 -3.69 -0.17 -3.40
CA MET A 31 -5.12 -0.49 -3.42
C MET A 31 -5.56 -1.28 -2.19
N VAL A 32 -4.76 -2.26 -1.74
CA VAL A 32 -5.04 -3.06 -0.53
C VAL A 32 -4.94 -2.22 0.74
N VAL A 33 -3.94 -1.34 0.84
CA VAL A 33 -3.81 -0.42 1.98
C VAL A 33 -5.00 0.52 2.04
N LEU A 34 -5.37 1.13 0.92
CA LEU A 34 -6.51 2.03 0.83
C LEU A 34 -7.82 1.31 1.18
N PHE A 35 -8.01 0.10 0.66
CA PHE A 35 -9.15 -0.75 0.98
C PHE A 35 -9.23 -1.08 2.47
N THR A 36 -8.10 -1.46 3.10
CA THR A 36 -8.04 -1.75 4.53
C THR A 36 -8.40 -0.53 5.36
N LEU A 37 -7.91 0.65 4.99
CA LEU A 37 -8.17 1.90 5.69
C LEU A 37 -9.67 2.25 5.63
N TRP A 38 -10.29 2.16 4.45
CA TRP A 38 -11.74 2.35 4.30
C TRP A 38 -12.57 1.27 5.01
N SER A 39 -12.10 0.02 5.04
CA SER A 39 -12.75 -1.07 5.78
C SER A 39 -12.81 -0.79 7.29
N VAL A 40 -11.72 -0.30 7.88
CA VAL A 40 -11.69 0.12 9.30
C VAL A 40 -12.69 1.26 9.54
N SER A 41 -12.71 2.26 8.67
CA SER A 41 -13.64 3.40 8.77
C SER A 41 -15.10 2.96 8.72
N PHE A 42 -15.48 2.10 7.76
CA PHE A 42 -16.82 1.55 7.68
C PHE A 42 -17.14 0.65 8.88
N GLY A 43 -16.15 -0.09 9.40
CA GLY A 43 -16.28 -0.85 10.64
C GLY A 43 -16.66 0.03 11.83
N LEU A 44 -15.98 1.17 12.02
CA LEU A 44 -16.27 2.14 13.09
C LEU A 44 -17.66 2.80 12.94
N ILE A 45 -18.11 3.02 11.70
CA ILE A 45 -19.47 3.53 11.45
C ILE A 45 -20.51 2.44 11.75
N ALA A 46 -20.23 1.20 11.34
CA ALA A 46 -21.11 0.06 11.55
C ALA A 46 -21.28 -0.27 13.04
N THR A 47 -20.23 -0.17 13.86
CA THR A 47 -20.34 -0.41 15.31
C THR A 47 -21.29 0.59 15.98
N HIS A 48 -21.27 1.86 15.57
CA HIS A 48 -22.24 2.86 16.04
C HIS A 48 -23.66 2.57 15.51
N TYR A 49 -23.80 2.23 14.23
CA TYR A 49 -25.11 1.95 13.62
C TYR A 49 -25.78 0.68 14.19
N LEU A 50 -25.00 -0.35 14.50
CA LEU A 50 -25.47 -1.59 15.12
C LEU A 50 -25.71 -1.47 16.64
N GLY A 51 -25.49 -0.28 17.22
CA GLY A 51 -25.76 -0.01 18.64
C GLY A 51 -24.75 -0.65 19.59
N TRP A 52 -23.53 -0.95 19.13
CA TRP A 52 -22.47 -1.51 20.00
C TRP A 52 -21.77 -0.42 20.83
N VAL A 53 -21.91 0.84 20.43
CA VAL A 53 -21.32 2.01 21.10
C VAL A 53 -22.39 3.11 21.21
N ASP A 54 -22.56 3.67 22.41
CA ASP A 54 -23.50 4.76 22.67
C ASP A 54 -23.05 6.09 22.07
N TYR A 55 -24.04 6.96 21.80
CA TYR A 55 -23.80 8.30 21.31
C TYR A 55 -23.13 9.18 22.39
N SER A 56 -21.97 9.74 22.06
CA SER A 56 -21.25 10.73 22.86
C SER A 56 -20.54 11.73 21.95
N ILE A 57 -20.18 12.90 22.49
CA ILE A 57 -19.37 13.89 21.75
C ILE A 57 -18.08 13.24 21.24
N LEU A 58 -17.46 12.39 22.04
CA LEU A 58 -16.24 11.66 21.67
C LEU A 58 -16.49 10.67 20.52
N ALA A 59 -17.55 9.86 20.60
CA ALA A 59 -17.93 8.93 19.53
C ALA A 59 -18.22 9.67 18.22
N SER A 60 -18.89 10.83 18.31
CA SER A 60 -19.16 11.67 17.14
C SER A 60 -17.86 12.16 16.49
N ILE A 61 -16.91 12.69 17.27
CA ILE A 61 -15.60 13.13 16.74
C ILE A 61 -14.89 11.96 16.04
N LEU A 62 -14.86 10.77 16.65
CA LEU A 62 -14.21 9.60 16.08
C LEU A 62 -14.83 9.16 14.74
N ILE A 63 -16.17 9.19 14.63
CA ILE A 63 -16.87 8.85 13.38
C ILE A 63 -16.59 9.88 12.27
N HIS A 64 -16.48 11.17 12.60
CA HIS A 64 -16.11 12.18 11.60
C HIS A 64 -14.65 12.03 11.15
N LEU A 65 -13.73 11.80 12.10
CA LEU A 65 -12.32 11.56 11.79
C LEU A 65 -12.12 10.27 10.99
N SER A 66 -12.90 9.22 11.27
CA SER A 66 -12.83 7.97 10.52
C SER A 66 -13.18 8.14 9.05
N ILE A 67 -13.91 9.19 8.66
CA ILE A 67 -14.19 9.51 7.25
C ILE A 67 -13.15 10.48 6.68
N LEU A 68 -12.80 11.54 7.43
CA LEU A 68 -11.88 12.58 6.96
C LEU A 68 -10.47 12.04 6.71
N ILE A 69 -9.95 11.20 7.60
CA ILE A 69 -8.60 10.64 7.49
C ILE A 69 -8.43 9.83 6.19
N PRO A 70 -9.29 8.82 5.88
CA PRO A 70 -9.22 8.10 4.61
C PRO A 70 -9.29 9.01 3.38
N ILE A 71 -10.14 10.04 3.39
CA ILE A 71 -10.29 10.94 2.25
C ILE A 71 -8.99 11.69 2.00
N VAL A 72 -8.40 12.28 3.04
CA VAL A 72 -7.13 13.01 2.94
C VAL A 72 -6.00 12.07 2.49
N VAL A 73 -5.91 10.86 3.07
CA VAL A 73 -4.91 9.86 2.68
C VAL A 73 -5.10 9.43 1.22
N THR A 74 -6.33 9.14 0.80
CA THR A 74 -6.64 8.75 -0.58
C THR A 74 -6.21 9.82 -1.57
N ASN A 75 -6.55 11.07 -1.28
CA ASN A 75 -6.17 12.20 -2.12
C ASN A 75 -4.65 12.41 -2.16
N ALA A 76 -3.97 12.32 -1.00
CA ALA A 76 -2.53 12.46 -0.93
C ALA A 76 -1.80 11.37 -1.74
N VAL A 77 -2.22 10.12 -1.62
CA VAL A 77 -1.66 8.99 -2.39
C VAL A 77 -1.88 9.20 -3.88
N PHE A 78 -3.04 9.69 -4.30
CA PHE A 78 -3.31 9.94 -5.72
C PHE A 78 -2.50 11.11 -6.28
N VAL A 79 -2.42 12.23 -5.55
CA VAL A 79 -1.61 13.38 -5.95
C VAL A 79 -0.12 13.03 -6.01
N ASP A 80 0.37 12.22 -5.07
CA ASP A 80 1.76 11.78 -5.08
C ASP A 80 2.06 10.81 -6.23
N ALA A 81 1.14 9.87 -6.50
CA ALA A 81 1.24 9.00 -7.67
C ALA A 81 1.30 9.80 -8.98
N GLU A 82 0.51 10.87 -9.09
CA GLU A 82 0.49 11.77 -10.26
C GLU A 82 1.76 12.62 -10.41
N ARG A 83 2.35 13.08 -9.30
CA ARG A 83 3.45 14.06 -9.32
C ARG A 83 4.84 13.43 -9.31
N THR A 84 5.01 12.29 -8.64
CA THR A 84 6.33 11.77 -8.27
C THR A 84 6.54 10.30 -8.63
N GLY A 85 5.55 9.62 -9.22
CA GLY A 85 5.51 8.17 -9.43
C GLY A 85 6.77 7.53 -10.02
N GLU A 86 7.52 8.26 -10.85
CA GLU A 86 8.76 7.76 -11.47
C GLU A 86 9.99 7.91 -10.56
N LYS A 87 10.17 9.05 -9.89
CA LYS A 87 11.43 9.37 -9.18
C LYS A 87 11.61 8.54 -7.91
N TRP A 88 10.57 8.44 -7.07
CA TRP A 88 10.67 7.65 -5.84
C TRP A 88 10.87 6.15 -6.14
N LEU A 89 10.32 5.68 -7.27
CA LEU A 89 10.46 4.29 -7.68
C LEU A 89 11.86 3.99 -8.20
N GLU A 90 12.47 4.91 -8.95
CA GLU A 90 13.88 4.82 -9.34
C GLU A 90 14.78 4.72 -8.10
N GLU A 91 14.55 5.60 -7.12
CA GLU A 91 15.27 5.59 -5.84
C GLU A 91 15.06 4.24 -5.11
N TRP A 92 13.83 3.73 -5.02
CA TRP A 92 13.53 2.46 -4.39
C TRP A 92 14.16 1.25 -5.11
N LYS A 93 14.12 1.20 -6.45
CA LYS A 93 14.79 0.16 -7.24
C LYS A 93 16.31 0.21 -7.06
N GLN A 94 16.87 1.40 -6.95
CA GLN A 94 18.29 1.60 -6.68
C GLN A 94 18.65 1.10 -5.28
N GLU A 95 17.84 1.39 -4.26
CA GLU A 95 18.01 0.86 -2.90
C GLU A 95 17.91 -0.66 -2.83
N GLN A 96 16.90 -1.27 -3.47
CA GLN A 96 16.76 -2.73 -3.55
C GLN A 96 17.97 -3.38 -4.22
N SER A 97 18.49 -2.78 -5.30
CA SER A 97 19.70 -3.26 -5.98
C SER A 97 20.94 -3.18 -5.08
N ARG A 98 21.10 -2.09 -4.32
CA ARG A 98 22.20 -1.96 -3.35
C ARG A 98 22.09 -2.97 -2.22
N TYR A 99 20.89 -3.18 -1.69
CA TYR A 99 20.62 -4.17 -0.65
C TYR A 99 20.93 -5.59 -1.13
N SER A 100 20.49 -5.96 -2.34
CA SER A 100 20.78 -7.29 -2.90
C SER A 100 22.27 -7.51 -3.11
N LEU A 101 23.00 -6.48 -3.57
CA LEU A 101 24.46 -6.53 -3.71
C LEU A 101 25.16 -6.72 -2.36
N LEU A 102 24.72 -6.03 -1.32
CA LEU A 102 25.25 -6.20 0.05
C LEU A 102 24.99 -7.62 0.57
N MET A 103 23.76 -8.11 0.45
CA MET A 103 23.41 -9.47 0.88
C MET A 103 24.19 -10.55 0.12
N ASN A 104 24.40 -10.38 -1.18
CA ASN A 104 25.22 -11.29 -1.99
C ASN A 104 26.69 -11.28 -1.56
N ARG A 105 27.25 -10.12 -1.17
CA ARG A 105 28.62 -10.04 -0.63
C ARG A 105 28.75 -10.78 0.70
N LEU A 106 27.85 -10.53 1.65
CA LEU A 106 27.82 -11.22 2.93
C LEU A 106 27.67 -12.74 2.78
N LYS A 107 26.81 -13.18 1.85
CA LYS A 107 26.66 -14.59 1.53
C LYS A 107 27.95 -15.18 0.97
N LYS A 108 28.67 -14.45 0.10
CA LYS A 108 29.94 -14.89 -0.47
C LYS A 108 31.05 -15.00 0.58
N GLU A 109 31.11 -14.08 1.54
CA GLU A 109 32.10 -14.15 2.63
C GLU A 109 31.90 -15.38 3.53
N ASN A 110 30.65 -15.81 3.72
CA ASN A 110 30.31 -17.00 4.50
C ASN A 110 30.42 -18.33 3.72
N LEU A 111 30.76 -18.30 2.42
CA LEU A 111 30.99 -19.52 1.64
C LEU A 111 32.40 -20.06 1.91
N VAL A 112 32.50 -21.02 2.82
CA VAL A 112 33.70 -21.85 2.98
C VAL A 112 33.81 -22.79 1.77
N ARG A 113 34.91 -22.70 1.01
CA ARG A 113 35.19 -23.63 -0.08
C ARG A 113 35.54 -25.00 0.51
N TRP A 114 34.63 -25.95 0.38
CA TRP A 114 34.86 -27.34 0.81
C TRP A 114 35.94 -27.98 -0.08
N GLU A 115 37.04 -28.44 0.50
CA GLU A 115 38.11 -29.11 -0.23
C GLU A 115 38.04 -30.63 0.02
N LEU A 116 37.46 -31.35 -0.93
CA LEU A 116 37.30 -32.82 -0.89
C LEU A 116 38.62 -33.57 -0.63
N ASN A 117 39.76 -32.98 -0.99
CA ASN A 117 41.09 -33.58 -0.85
C ASN A 117 41.68 -33.46 0.57
N LYS A 118 41.05 -32.72 1.49
CA LYS A 118 41.54 -32.52 2.87
C LYS A 118 40.84 -33.38 3.91
N GLU A 119 39.73 -34.02 3.57
CA GLU A 119 38.89 -34.80 4.50
C GLU A 119 38.85 -36.30 4.18
N ALA A 120 39.73 -36.78 3.27
CA ALA A 120 39.88 -38.19 2.90
C ALA A 120 41.21 -38.76 3.37
#